data_AF-A0A432H246-F1
#
_entry.id   AF-A0A432H246-F1
#
_cell.length_a   1.000
_cell.length_b   1.000
_cell.length_c   1.000
_cell.angle_alpha   90.00
_cell.angle_beta   90.00
_cell.angle_gamma   90.00
#
_symmetry.space_group_name_H-M   'P 1'
#
loop_
_entity.id
_entity.type
_entity.pdbx_description
1 polymer ?
#
loop_
_entity_poly.entity_id
_entity_poly.type
_entity_poly.pdbx_seq_one_letter_code
_entity_poly.pdbx_strand_id
1 'polypeptide(L)'
;MTSETGNPRPEPSRHARGERQPFSVAGFTMVELMVTIALIVFLMSMLAVGTGSYLEKASIARTEALIARVSLVIDQFHSKVGGFPTDGLDGNDLITDQGSFLTGGAALTFTLSQPLILTRTKPNGEIRVIGEDPPMIQFRSDELSAASDGDETARQLLDAWGEPVHYDDVSKGDSGYSPQSDGESHLDWDDEVQVHSEDPRDVGEGTIGTGPQNTREFDIWSHGSSGHSSEESYEDLISNWQGG
;
A
#
# COMPACT_ATOMS: atom_id res chain seq x y z
N MET A 1 -42.81 94.17 5.72
CA MET A 1 -43.60 92.93 5.52
C MET A 1 -42.71 92.04 4.66
N THR A 2 -42.09 90.93 5.07
CA THR A 2 -42.22 89.95 6.16
C THR A 2 -40.81 89.34 6.35
N SER A 3 -40.21 89.43 7.53
CA SER A 3 -39.86 88.29 8.40
C SER A 3 -39.58 86.96 7.68
N GLU A 4 -38.29 86.58 7.58
CA GLU A 4 -37.88 85.17 7.63
C GLU A 4 -36.68 84.99 8.56
N THR A 5 -36.87 84.05 9.47
CA THR A 5 -36.06 83.60 10.59
C THR A 5 -34.93 82.68 10.12
N GLY A 6 -33.68 83.12 10.28
CA GLY A 6 -32.49 82.27 10.19
C GLY A 6 -31.93 81.99 11.58
N ASN A 7 -32.27 80.84 12.13
CA ASN A 7 -31.84 80.34 13.45
C ASN A 7 -30.30 80.15 13.49
N PRO A 8 -29.58 80.62 14.53
CA PRO A 8 -28.14 80.39 14.64
C PRO A 8 -27.82 78.91 14.89
N ARG A 9 -26.79 78.41 14.18
CA ARG A 9 -26.25 77.05 14.31
C ARG A 9 -25.92 76.72 15.77
N PRO A 10 -26.37 75.58 16.32
CA PRO A 10 -25.86 75.08 17.59
C PRO A 10 -24.42 74.59 17.42
N GLU A 11 -23.54 75.00 18.32
CA GLU A 11 -22.19 74.43 18.48
C GLU A 11 -22.27 72.91 18.72
N PRO A 12 -21.28 72.12 18.27
CA PRO A 12 -21.24 70.70 18.56
C PRO A 12 -21.04 70.50 20.07
N SER A 13 -22.11 70.09 20.75
CA SER A 13 -22.10 69.53 22.09
C SER A 13 -21.12 68.36 22.13
N ARG A 14 -20.06 68.49 22.93
CA ARG A 14 -19.19 67.38 23.35
C ARG A 14 -20.04 66.29 24.00
N HIS A 15 -20.51 65.34 23.20
CA HIS A 15 -21.17 64.16 23.72
C HIS A 15 -20.14 63.21 24.32
N ALA A 16 -20.48 62.81 25.53
CA ALA A 16 -19.75 61.93 26.42
C ALA A 16 -19.13 60.73 25.69
N ARG A 17 -17.85 60.52 26.00
CA ARG A 17 -17.12 59.27 25.81
C ARG A 17 -17.97 58.13 26.37
N GLY A 18 -18.62 57.36 25.49
CA GLY A 18 -19.23 56.10 25.87
C GLY A 18 -18.15 55.22 26.49
N GLU A 19 -18.31 54.91 27.76
CA GLU A 19 -17.50 53.91 28.45
C GLU A 19 -17.67 52.60 27.70
N ARG A 20 -16.62 52.16 26.99
CA ARG A 20 -16.55 50.77 26.52
C ARG A 20 -16.55 49.91 27.77
N GLN A 21 -17.62 49.17 28.01
CA GLN A 21 -17.60 48.13 29.03
C GLN A 21 -16.44 47.18 28.70
N PRO A 22 -15.52 46.94 29.63
CA PRO A 22 -14.47 45.96 29.41
C PRO A 22 -15.14 44.59 29.30
N PHE A 23 -14.94 43.91 28.17
CA PHE A 23 -15.22 42.49 28.11
C PHE A 23 -14.33 41.83 29.16
N SER A 24 -14.93 41.30 30.22
CA SER A 24 -14.22 40.47 31.18
C SER A 24 -13.75 39.23 30.44
N VAL A 25 -12.45 39.14 30.20
CA VAL A 25 -11.82 37.88 29.80
C VAL A 25 -11.91 36.97 31.02
N ALA A 26 -12.95 36.13 31.07
CA ALA A 26 -13.06 35.09 32.07
C ALA A 26 -11.97 34.05 31.76
N GLY A 27 -10.92 34.02 32.59
CA GLY A 27 -9.89 32.98 32.50
C GLY A 27 -10.48 31.62 32.87
N PHE A 28 -10.07 30.57 32.15
CA PHE A 28 -10.41 29.19 32.49
C PHE A 28 -9.96 28.86 33.92
N THR A 29 -10.84 28.20 34.68
CA THR A 29 -10.47 27.78 36.04
C THR A 29 -9.58 26.54 36.00
N MET A 30 -8.71 26.38 37.00
CA MET A 30 -7.89 25.17 37.14
C MET A 30 -8.73 23.90 37.18
N VAL A 31 -9.91 23.97 37.80
CA VAL A 31 -10.86 22.85 37.90
C VAL A 31 -11.44 22.50 36.54
N GLU A 32 -11.80 23.50 35.74
CA GLU A 32 -12.35 23.29 34.40
C GLU A 32 -11.32 22.64 33.46
N LEU A 33 -10.06 23.05 33.56
CA LEU A 33 -8.96 22.40 32.83
C LEU A 33 -8.79 20.94 33.30
N MET A 34 -8.83 20.68 34.60
CA MET A 34 -8.75 19.33 35.16
C MET A 34 -9.90 18.42 34.73
N VAL A 35 -11.14 18.92 34.72
CA VAL A 35 -12.31 18.17 34.25
C VAL A 35 -12.20 17.91 32.74
N THR A 36 -11.72 18.88 31.97
CA THR A 36 -11.56 18.74 30.51
C THR A 36 -10.52 17.66 30.17
N ILE A 37 -9.35 17.67 30.81
CA ILE A 37 -8.33 16.64 30.56
C ILE A 37 -8.82 15.26 31.01
N ALA A 38 -9.57 15.17 32.12
CA ALA A 38 -10.13 13.91 32.59
C ALA A 38 -11.16 13.34 31.60
N LEU A 39 -12.01 14.20 31.02
CA LEU A 39 -12.96 13.81 29.99
C LEU A 39 -12.25 13.39 28.70
N ILE A 40 -11.20 14.11 28.27
CA ILE A 40 -10.41 13.73 27.09
C ILE A 40 -9.77 12.36 27.28
N VAL A 41 -9.11 12.10 28.42
CA VAL A 41 -8.47 10.80 28.70
C VAL A 41 -9.51 9.68 28.72
N PHE A 42 -10.67 9.91 29.35
CA PHE A 42 -11.76 8.94 29.37
C PHE A 42 -12.28 8.61 27.96
N LEU A 43 -12.55 9.64 27.14
CA LEU A 43 -13.01 9.44 25.76
C LEU A 43 -11.97 8.73 24.89
N MET A 44 -10.69 9.09 25.02
CA MET A 44 -9.61 8.44 24.29
C MET A 44 -9.44 6.97 24.70
N SER A 45 -9.61 6.65 25.99
CA SER A 45 -9.54 5.26 26.46
C SER A 45 -10.66 4.38 25.87
N MET A 46 -11.87 4.92 25.74
CA MET A 46 -12.98 4.21 25.11
C MET A 46 -12.78 4.04 23.60
N LEU A 47 -12.28 5.08 22.93
CA LEU A 47 -12.01 5.03 21.49
C LEU A 47 -10.96 3.95 21.18
N ALA A 48 -9.87 3.88 21.95
CA ALA A 48 -8.78 2.94 21.75
C ALA A 48 -9.24 1.47 21.75
N VAL A 49 -10.14 1.08 22.66
CA VAL A 49 -10.67 -0.29 22.75
C VAL A 49 -11.61 -0.61 21.58
N GLY A 50 -12.36 0.38 21.09
CA GLY A 50 -13.32 0.19 20.01
C GLY A 50 -12.67 0.11 18.63
N THR A 51 -11.60 0.88 18.35
CA THR A 51 -11.09 1.04 16.98
C THR A 51 -10.22 -0.10 16.48
N GLY A 52 -9.51 -0.83 17.35
CA GLY A 52 -8.52 -1.85 16.94
C GLY A 52 -9.10 -2.94 16.03
N SER A 53 -10.15 -3.63 16.50
CA SER A 53 -10.76 -4.76 15.76
C SER A 53 -11.46 -4.37 14.44
N TYR A 54 -11.88 -3.11 14.28
CA TYR A 54 -12.44 -2.64 13.01
C TYR A 54 -11.35 -2.30 11.99
N LEU A 55 -10.21 -1.76 12.46
CA LEU A 55 -9.07 -1.47 11.60
C LEU A 55 -8.48 -2.75 11.04
N GLU A 56 -8.30 -3.78 11.86
CA GLU A 56 -7.80 -5.10 11.45
C GLU A 56 -8.67 -5.75 10.37
N LYS A 57 -9.99 -5.83 10.59
CA LYS A 57 -10.92 -6.34 9.58
C LYS A 57 -10.94 -5.52 8.29
N ALA A 58 -10.77 -4.21 8.40
CA ALA A 58 -10.68 -3.34 7.24
C ALA A 58 -9.37 -3.57 6.48
N SER A 59 -8.26 -3.83 7.18
CA SER A 59 -6.97 -4.18 6.58
C SER A 59 -7.06 -5.51 5.84
N ILE A 60 -7.60 -6.56 6.47
CA ILE A 60 -7.84 -7.87 5.82
C ILE A 60 -8.67 -7.69 4.54
N ALA A 61 -9.84 -7.05 4.64
CA ALA A 61 -10.71 -6.86 3.48
C ALA A 61 -10.07 -6.00 2.37
N ARG A 62 -9.23 -5.02 2.74
CA ARG A 62 -8.47 -4.20 1.77
C ARG A 62 -7.41 -5.04 1.06
N THR A 63 -6.68 -5.88 1.79
CA THR A 63 -5.64 -6.76 1.23
C THR A 63 -6.25 -7.86 0.36
N GLU A 64 -7.36 -8.48 0.77
CA GLU A 64 -8.11 -9.44 -0.06
C GLU A 64 -8.56 -8.79 -1.38
N ALA A 65 -9.10 -7.57 -1.32
CA ALA A 65 -9.53 -6.85 -2.51
C ALA A 65 -8.34 -6.47 -3.42
N LEU A 66 -7.20 -6.13 -2.83
CA LEU A 66 -5.96 -5.87 -3.55
C LEU A 66 -5.49 -7.12 -4.31
N ILE A 67 -5.35 -8.25 -3.60
CA ILE A 67 -4.91 -9.53 -4.17
C ILE A 67 -5.86 -9.99 -5.27
N ALA A 68 -7.18 -9.91 -5.04
CA ALA A 68 -8.18 -10.29 -6.05
C ALA A 68 -8.08 -9.40 -7.31
N ARG A 69 -7.88 -8.09 -7.15
CA ARG A 69 -7.72 -7.16 -8.27
C ARG A 69 -6.45 -7.47 -9.07
N VAL A 70 -5.34 -7.73 -8.39
CA VAL A 70 -4.06 -8.04 -9.04
C VAL A 70 -4.11 -9.40 -9.72
N SER A 71 -4.70 -10.41 -9.08
CA SER A 71 -4.91 -11.75 -9.66
C SER A 71 -5.69 -11.67 -10.98
N LEU A 72 -6.77 -10.88 -11.03
CA LEU A 72 -7.51 -10.66 -12.27
C LEU A 72 -6.66 -10.05 -13.38
N VAL A 73 -5.74 -9.13 -13.05
CA VAL A 73 -4.84 -8.51 -14.02
C VAL A 73 -3.76 -9.50 -14.48
N ILE A 74 -3.25 -10.33 -13.59
CA ILE A 74 -2.33 -11.43 -13.92
C ILE A 74 -2.99 -12.41 -14.91
N ASP A 75 -4.25 -12.80 -14.67
CA ASP A 75 -5.01 -13.65 -15.60
C ASP A 75 -5.20 -13.01 -16.98
N GLN A 76 -5.45 -11.70 -17.01
CA GLN A 76 -5.53 -10.96 -18.25
C GLN A 76 -4.18 -10.90 -18.98
N PHE A 77 -3.09 -10.73 -18.23
CA PHE A 77 -1.73 -10.75 -18.77
C PHE A 77 -1.45 -12.12 -19.39
N HIS A 78 -1.71 -13.20 -18.65
CA HIS A 78 -1.55 -14.57 -19.12
C HIS A 78 -2.38 -14.84 -20.39
N SER A 79 -3.62 -14.37 -20.44
CA SER A 79 -4.48 -14.50 -21.61
C SER A 79 -3.94 -13.76 -22.86
N LYS A 80 -3.20 -12.66 -22.67
CA LYS A 80 -2.62 -11.86 -23.76
C LYS A 80 -1.24 -12.34 -24.21
N VAL A 81 -0.40 -12.72 -23.25
CA VAL A 81 1.04 -12.98 -23.45
C VAL A 81 1.33 -14.49 -23.55
N GLY A 82 0.46 -15.34 -23.00
CA GLY A 82 0.61 -16.80 -23.01
C GLY A 82 1.52 -17.34 -21.90
N GLY A 83 1.94 -16.50 -20.97
CA GLY A 83 2.60 -16.88 -19.72
C GLY A 83 2.28 -15.87 -18.61
N PHE A 84 2.52 -16.24 -17.36
CA PHE A 84 2.37 -15.32 -16.23
C PHE A 84 3.50 -14.28 -16.21
N PRO A 85 3.32 -13.13 -15.53
CA PRO A 85 4.40 -12.17 -15.29
C PRO A 85 5.63 -12.86 -14.72
N THR A 86 6.83 -12.42 -15.12
CA THR A 86 8.06 -12.93 -14.52
C THR A 86 8.14 -12.47 -13.07
N ASP A 87 8.53 -13.38 -12.18
CA ASP A 87 8.83 -13.12 -10.78
C ASP A 87 10.30 -12.73 -10.56
N GLY A 88 11.13 -12.75 -11.61
CA GLY A 88 12.55 -12.47 -11.48
C GLY A 88 13.33 -13.59 -10.78
N LEU A 89 12.72 -14.76 -10.61
CA LEU A 89 13.29 -15.96 -10.02
C LEU A 89 13.55 -17.00 -11.13
N ASP A 90 14.00 -18.19 -10.76
CA ASP A 90 14.20 -19.32 -11.69
C ASP A 90 15.13 -19.05 -12.89
N GLY A 91 16.11 -18.15 -12.71
CA GLY A 91 17.06 -17.75 -13.75
C GLY A 91 16.46 -16.86 -14.84
N ASN A 92 15.29 -16.27 -14.60
CA ASN A 92 14.65 -15.28 -15.47
C ASN A 92 14.73 -13.88 -14.84
N ASP A 93 15.95 -13.40 -14.60
CA ASP A 93 16.21 -12.10 -13.96
C ASP A 93 15.47 -10.96 -14.68
N LEU A 94 14.78 -10.13 -13.90
CA LEU A 94 14.20 -8.88 -14.37
C LEU A 94 15.04 -7.71 -13.84
N ILE A 95 15.53 -6.88 -14.75
CA ILE A 95 16.41 -5.76 -14.41
C ILE A 95 15.78 -4.48 -14.94
N THR A 96 15.74 -3.44 -14.11
CA THR A 96 15.29 -2.10 -14.53
C THR A 96 16.29 -1.44 -15.47
N ASP A 97 15.86 -0.36 -16.13
CA ASP A 97 16.77 0.46 -16.94
C ASP A 97 17.93 1.07 -16.14
N GLN A 98 17.77 1.20 -14.82
CA GLN A 98 18.77 1.74 -13.90
C GLN A 98 19.67 0.65 -13.28
N GLY A 99 19.42 -0.63 -13.60
CA GLY A 99 20.29 -1.76 -13.23
C GLY A 99 19.90 -2.49 -11.94
N SER A 100 18.72 -2.21 -11.38
CA SER A 100 18.23 -2.90 -10.18
C SER A 100 17.62 -4.24 -10.55
N PHE A 101 18.01 -5.29 -9.83
CA PHE A 101 17.37 -6.60 -9.96
C PHE A 101 16.03 -6.57 -9.21
N LEU A 102 14.98 -7.06 -9.86
CA LEU A 102 13.64 -7.15 -9.31
C LEU A 102 13.27 -8.61 -9.13
N THR A 103 12.76 -8.93 -7.93
CA THR A 103 12.27 -10.26 -7.55
C THR A 103 10.84 -10.17 -7.01
N GLY A 104 10.13 -11.30 -7.02
CA GLY A 104 8.79 -11.49 -6.46
C GLY A 104 7.80 -10.37 -6.77
N GLY A 105 7.30 -9.73 -5.71
CA GLY A 105 6.31 -8.66 -5.79
C GLY A 105 6.80 -7.42 -6.55
N ALA A 106 8.10 -7.12 -6.50
CA ALA A 106 8.69 -6.00 -7.23
C ALA A 106 8.68 -6.27 -8.74
N ALA A 107 9.05 -7.49 -9.13
CA ALA A 107 9.05 -7.91 -10.53
C ALA A 107 7.65 -7.91 -11.14
N LEU A 108 6.67 -8.39 -10.39
CA LEU A 108 5.25 -8.31 -10.75
C LEU A 108 4.80 -6.86 -10.95
N THR A 109 5.07 -6.01 -9.96
CA THR A 109 4.66 -4.60 -9.95
C THR A 109 5.23 -3.86 -11.15
N PHE A 110 6.50 -4.06 -11.44
CA PHE A 110 7.16 -3.50 -12.62
C PHE A 110 6.47 -3.99 -13.89
N THR A 111 6.35 -5.31 -14.07
CA THR A 111 5.79 -5.91 -15.29
C THR A 111 4.38 -5.40 -15.61
N LEU A 112 3.49 -5.32 -14.60
CA LEU A 112 2.10 -4.92 -14.81
C LEU A 112 1.90 -3.40 -14.99
N SER A 113 2.86 -2.60 -14.52
CA SER A 113 2.84 -1.14 -14.63
C SER A 113 3.52 -0.61 -15.90
N GLN A 114 4.26 -1.45 -16.64
CA GLN A 114 4.83 -1.09 -17.92
C GLN A 114 3.84 -1.26 -19.09
N PRO A 115 3.97 -0.47 -20.17
CA PRO A 115 3.27 -0.74 -21.43
C PRO A 115 3.63 -2.12 -21.98
N LEU A 116 2.63 -2.84 -22.49
CA LEU A 116 2.86 -4.16 -23.09
C LEU A 116 3.25 -4.01 -24.56
N ILE A 117 4.48 -4.37 -24.90
CA ILE A 117 4.99 -4.35 -26.27
C ILE A 117 4.44 -5.56 -27.03
N LEU A 118 3.57 -5.32 -28.01
CA LEU A 118 2.98 -6.37 -28.83
C LEU A 118 3.95 -6.74 -29.95
N THR A 119 4.36 -8.01 -29.99
CA THR A 119 5.22 -8.53 -31.03
C THR A 119 4.52 -9.58 -31.89
N ARG A 120 4.90 -9.67 -33.16
CA ARG A 120 4.45 -10.71 -34.08
C ARG A 120 5.65 -11.39 -34.72
N THR A 121 5.74 -12.69 -34.52
CA THR A 121 6.71 -13.53 -35.22
C THR A 121 6.21 -13.81 -36.63
N LYS A 122 6.98 -13.41 -37.62
CA LYS A 122 6.71 -13.72 -39.03
C LYS A 122 7.03 -15.19 -39.34
N PRO A 123 6.55 -15.73 -40.49
CA PRO A 123 6.90 -17.08 -40.93
C PRO A 123 8.39 -17.36 -41.12
N ASN A 124 9.21 -16.32 -41.28
CA ASN A 124 10.68 -16.41 -41.39
C ASN A 124 11.40 -16.33 -40.02
N GLY A 125 10.67 -16.32 -38.91
CA GLY A 125 11.22 -16.20 -37.55
C GLY A 125 11.54 -14.78 -37.09
N GLU A 126 11.36 -13.75 -37.94
CA GLU A 126 11.59 -12.36 -37.57
C GLU A 126 10.49 -11.86 -36.62
N ILE A 127 10.87 -11.42 -35.42
CA ILE A 127 9.97 -10.77 -34.46
C ILE A 127 9.86 -9.29 -34.83
N ARG A 128 8.63 -8.79 -35.01
CA ARG A 128 8.35 -7.36 -35.20
C ARG A 128 7.43 -6.82 -34.14
N VAL A 129 7.75 -5.64 -33.62
CA VAL A 129 6.81 -4.84 -32.83
C VAL A 129 5.68 -4.38 -33.74
N ILE A 130 4.44 -4.68 -33.35
CA ILE A 130 3.22 -4.36 -34.09
C ILE A 130 2.37 -3.30 -33.39
N GLY A 131 2.70 -2.97 -32.13
CA GLY A 131 2.02 -1.97 -31.34
C GLY A 131 2.43 -2.04 -29.88
N GLU A 132 1.82 -1.17 -29.08
CA GLU A 132 1.97 -1.12 -27.63
C GLU A 132 0.57 -0.98 -27.03
N ASP A 133 0.27 -1.83 -26.06
CA ASP A 133 -0.90 -1.68 -25.19
C ASP A 133 -0.51 -0.84 -23.97
N PRO A 134 -1.42 -0.02 -23.42
CA PRO A 134 -1.15 0.71 -22.17
C PRO A 134 -0.90 -0.26 -21.00
N PRO A 135 -0.31 0.22 -19.89
CA PRO A 135 -0.15 -0.57 -18.67
C PRO A 135 -1.44 -1.28 -18.26
N MET A 136 -1.32 -2.53 -17.83
CA MET A 136 -2.49 -3.35 -17.50
C MET A 136 -3.17 -2.90 -16.21
N ILE A 137 -2.40 -2.26 -15.32
CA ILE A 137 -2.91 -1.66 -14.10
C ILE A 137 -2.15 -0.36 -13.80
N GLN A 138 -2.85 0.57 -13.16
CA GLN A 138 -2.25 1.74 -12.52
C GLN A 138 -2.47 1.61 -11.03
N PHE A 139 -1.40 1.36 -10.29
CA PHE A 139 -1.44 1.30 -8.83
C PHE A 139 -1.59 2.71 -8.26
N ARG A 140 -2.28 2.80 -7.12
CA ARG A 140 -2.33 4.06 -6.38
C ARG A 140 -0.98 4.29 -5.71
N SER A 141 -0.61 5.54 -5.49
CA SER A 141 0.65 5.87 -4.82
C SER A 141 0.72 5.33 -3.38
N ASP A 142 -0.43 5.13 -2.72
CA ASP A 142 -0.52 4.55 -1.36
C ASP A 142 -0.55 3.00 -1.37
N GLU A 143 -0.46 2.38 -2.54
CA GLU A 143 -0.31 0.93 -2.73
C GLU A 143 1.11 0.57 -3.14
N LEU A 144 1.99 1.56 -3.34
CA LEU A 144 3.36 1.33 -3.76
C LEU A 144 4.32 1.75 -2.66
N SER A 145 5.40 1.01 -2.53
CA SER A 145 6.53 1.42 -1.72
C SER A 145 7.14 2.73 -2.20
N ALA A 146 7.99 3.30 -1.33
CA ALA A 146 9.01 4.22 -1.80
C ALA A 146 9.83 3.54 -2.92
N ALA A 147 10.31 4.37 -3.84
CA ALA A 147 11.28 3.91 -4.83
C ALA A 147 12.54 3.39 -4.11
N SER A 148 13.12 2.32 -4.64
CA SER A 148 14.44 1.85 -4.20
C SER A 148 15.48 2.96 -4.38
N ASP A 149 16.51 2.94 -3.55
CA ASP A 149 17.58 3.94 -3.62
C ASP A 149 18.25 3.93 -5.00
N GLY A 150 18.17 5.07 -5.68
CA GLY A 150 18.72 5.24 -7.03
C GLY A 150 17.85 4.72 -8.18
N ASP A 151 16.67 4.16 -7.90
CA ASP A 151 15.77 3.62 -8.94
C ASP A 151 14.28 3.94 -8.70
N GLU A 152 13.76 4.89 -9.47
CA GLU A 152 12.37 5.36 -9.33
C GLU A 152 11.32 4.33 -9.75
N THR A 153 11.73 3.33 -10.54
CA THR A 153 10.88 2.31 -11.14
C THR A 153 10.86 1.01 -10.34
N ALA A 154 11.89 0.77 -9.53
CA ALA A 154 11.93 -0.33 -8.57
C ALA A 154 11.01 -0.01 -7.39
N ARG A 155 9.79 -0.54 -7.42
CA ARG A 155 8.76 -0.39 -6.39
C ARG A 155 8.06 -1.71 -6.11
N GLN A 156 7.61 -1.87 -4.88
CA GLN A 156 6.86 -3.03 -4.42
C GLN A 156 5.39 -2.66 -4.20
N LEU A 157 4.51 -3.62 -4.44
CA LEU A 157 3.11 -3.52 -4.07
C LEU A 157 2.96 -3.73 -2.57
N LEU A 158 2.28 -2.82 -1.88
CA LEU A 158 2.05 -2.89 -0.45
C LEU A 158 0.62 -3.34 -0.13
N ASP A 159 0.49 -4.15 0.91
CA ASP A 159 -0.77 -4.52 1.51
C ASP A 159 -1.33 -3.41 2.42
N ALA A 160 -2.39 -3.72 3.18
CA ALA A 160 -3.02 -2.75 4.07
C ALA A 160 -2.23 -2.43 5.36
N TRP A 161 -1.26 -3.26 5.73
CA TRP A 161 -0.35 -3.05 6.86
C TRP A 161 0.92 -2.30 6.43
N GLY A 162 1.16 -2.20 5.13
CA GLY A 162 2.35 -1.56 4.58
C GLY A 162 3.44 -2.55 4.23
N GLU A 163 3.14 -3.85 4.29
CA GLU A 163 4.07 -4.91 3.93
C GLU A 163 4.07 -5.16 2.42
N PRO A 164 5.22 -5.47 1.82
CA PRO A 164 5.26 -5.95 0.46
C PRO A 164 4.42 -7.23 0.26
N VAL A 165 3.65 -7.25 -0.81
CA VAL A 165 2.96 -8.46 -1.29
C VAL A 165 3.97 -9.35 -2.00
N HIS A 166 3.89 -10.65 -1.76
CA HIS A 166 4.75 -11.66 -2.37
C HIS A 166 4.09 -12.24 -3.63
N TYR A 167 4.92 -12.64 -4.60
CA TYR A 167 4.48 -13.23 -5.87
C TYR A 167 5.48 -14.27 -6.35
N ASP A 168 4.99 -15.33 -7.00
CA ASP A 168 5.78 -16.43 -7.54
C ASP A 168 5.13 -17.04 -8.80
N ASP A 169 5.89 -17.19 -9.90
CA ASP A 169 5.45 -17.83 -11.15
C ASP A 169 5.66 -19.35 -11.08
N VAL A 170 4.75 -20.02 -10.38
CA VAL A 170 4.81 -21.48 -10.19
C VAL A 170 4.37 -22.30 -11.42
N SER A 171 4.30 -21.67 -12.61
CA SER A 171 3.75 -22.29 -13.81
C SER A 171 4.68 -23.28 -14.51
N LYS A 172 6.00 -23.14 -14.29
CA LYS A 172 7.04 -23.85 -15.06
C LYS A 172 7.63 -25.09 -14.36
N GLY A 173 7.31 -25.34 -13.10
CA GLY A 173 7.95 -26.39 -12.29
C GLY A 173 7.09 -27.63 -12.03
N ASP A 174 7.74 -28.80 -11.95
CA ASP A 174 7.13 -30.03 -11.37
C ASP A 174 6.95 -29.92 -9.84
N SER A 175 7.66 -28.98 -9.19
CA SER A 175 7.57 -28.65 -7.76
C SER A 175 7.05 -27.23 -7.48
N GLY A 176 6.92 -26.35 -8.47
CA GLY A 176 6.33 -24.99 -8.37
C GLY A 176 7.01 -24.01 -7.40
N TYR A 177 7.78 -24.49 -6.43
CA TYR A 177 8.36 -23.73 -5.34
C TYR A 177 9.72 -23.18 -5.71
N SER A 178 9.83 -21.85 -5.80
CA SER A 178 11.09 -21.13 -5.71
C SER A 178 11.34 -20.81 -4.23
N PRO A 179 12.39 -21.36 -3.59
CA PRO A 179 12.71 -21.00 -2.22
C PRO A 179 13.03 -19.50 -2.17
N GLN A 180 12.13 -18.72 -1.59
CA GLN A 180 12.45 -17.37 -1.12
C GLN A 180 13.47 -17.41 0.03
N SER A 181 13.82 -18.61 0.52
CA SER A 181 14.81 -18.93 1.55
C SER A 181 16.26 -18.55 1.19
N ASP A 182 16.60 -18.41 -0.10
CA ASP A 182 18.02 -18.25 -0.51
C ASP A 182 18.42 -16.78 -0.84
N GLY A 183 17.49 -15.81 -0.75
CA GLY A 183 17.80 -14.39 -0.99
C GLY A 183 16.64 -13.41 -0.79
N GLU A 184 16.95 -12.12 -0.87
CA GLU A 184 15.98 -11.02 -0.72
C GLU A 184 14.89 -11.09 -1.82
N SER A 185 13.66 -11.46 -1.42
CA SER A 185 12.47 -11.45 -2.29
C SER A 185 11.85 -10.05 -2.41
N HIS A 186 12.44 -9.09 -1.69
CA HIS A 186 12.05 -7.69 -1.62
C HIS A 186 13.19 -6.79 -2.07
N LEU A 187 12.85 -5.55 -2.42
CA LEU A 187 13.85 -4.52 -2.64
C LEU A 187 14.50 -4.18 -1.30
N ASP A 188 15.83 -4.24 -1.25
CA ASP A 188 16.64 -3.85 -0.10
C ASP A 188 16.31 -2.39 0.26
N TRP A 189 15.55 -2.21 1.33
CA TRP A 189 15.43 -0.93 1.99
C TRP A 189 16.50 -0.94 3.08
N ASP A 190 17.34 0.09 3.09
CA ASP A 190 18.52 0.33 3.96
C ASP A 190 18.31 0.11 5.49
N ASP A 191 17.14 -0.34 5.93
CA ASP A 191 16.82 -0.70 7.30
C ASP A 191 17.00 -2.21 7.52
N GLU A 192 18.14 -2.61 8.10
CA GLU A 192 18.53 -3.96 8.58
C GLU A 192 17.55 -4.61 9.61
N VAL A 193 16.31 -4.13 9.72
CA VAL A 193 15.37 -4.44 10.81
C VAL A 193 14.11 -5.16 10.34
N GLN A 194 13.86 -5.28 9.03
CA GLN A 194 12.70 -6.05 8.55
C GLN A 194 13.05 -7.55 8.55
N VAL A 195 12.65 -8.22 9.63
CA VAL A 195 12.62 -9.68 9.67
C VAL A 195 11.49 -10.12 8.76
N HIS A 196 11.83 -10.61 7.56
CA HIS A 196 10.86 -11.24 6.68
C HIS A 196 10.32 -12.50 7.35
N SER A 197 9.01 -12.63 7.40
CA SER A 197 8.37 -13.88 7.81
C SER A 197 8.73 -14.98 6.81
N GLU A 198 8.97 -16.20 7.30
CA GLU A 198 9.26 -17.34 6.44
C GLU A 198 8.14 -17.53 5.39
N ASP A 199 8.51 -18.06 4.22
CA ASP A 199 7.52 -18.40 3.19
C ASP A 199 6.54 -19.42 3.77
N PRO A 200 5.23 -19.13 3.84
CA PRO A 200 4.23 -20.04 4.43
C PRO A 200 4.09 -21.38 3.68
N ARG A 201 4.74 -21.51 2.51
CA ARG A 201 4.80 -22.73 1.71
C ARG A 201 6.04 -23.56 2.02
N ASP A 202 6.98 -23.05 2.81
CA ASP A 202 8.10 -23.85 3.29
C ASP A 202 7.61 -24.94 4.26
N VAL A 203 8.04 -26.18 4.02
CA VAL A 203 7.72 -27.35 4.83
C VAL A 203 8.88 -27.75 5.76
N GLY A 204 9.96 -26.96 5.77
CA GLY A 204 11.13 -27.12 6.62
C GLY A 204 12.22 -28.01 6.00
N GLU A 205 13.46 -27.78 6.43
CA GLU A 205 14.62 -28.54 5.95
C GLU A 205 14.46 -30.06 6.13
N GLY A 206 14.71 -30.81 5.06
CA GLY A 206 14.70 -32.29 5.09
C GLY A 206 13.32 -32.92 4.90
N THR A 207 12.27 -32.11 4.70
CA THR A 207 10.91 -32.59 4.43
C THR A 207 10.71 -32.73 2.91
N ILE A 208 10.24 -33.91 2.47
CA ILE A 208 9.93 -34.14 1.05
C ILE A 208 8.50 -33.69 0.82
N GLY A 209 8.33 -32.52 0.22
CA GLY A 209 7.02 -31.95 -0.12
C GLY A 209 7.14 -30.50 -0.53
N THR A 210 6.04 -29.96 -1.06
CA THR A 210 5.85 -28.54 -1.31
C THR A 210 4.68 -28.11 -0.45
N GLY A 211 4.74 -26.93 0.16
CA GLY A 211 3.57 -26.35 0.82
C GLY A 211 2.40 -26.13 -0.14
N PRO A 212 1.28 -25.59 0.37
CA PRO A 212 0.12 -25.31 -0.45
C PRO A 212 0.45 -24.27 -1.54
N GLN A 213 0.13 -24.59 -2.80
CA GLN A 213 0.46 -23.76 -3.97
C GLN A 213 -0.53 -24.02 -5.11
N ASN A 214 -0.73 -23.03 -5.99
CA ASN A 214 -1.52 -23.19 -7.21
C ASN A 214 -0.65 -23.78 -8.33
N THR A 215 -0.40 -25.10 -8.28
CA THR A 215 0.47 -25.77 -9.28
C THR A 215 0.08 -25.43 -10.72
N ARG A 216 1.06 -25.03 -11.54
CA ARG A 216 0.89 -24.63 -12.95
C ARG A 216 0.17 -23.28 -13.16
N GLU A 217 0.03 -22.48 -12.12
CA GLU A 217 -0.52 -21.12 -12.19
C GLU A 217 0.49 -20.13 -11.58
N PHE A 218 0.05 -19.29 -10.65
CA PHE A 218 0.87 -18.35 -9.90
C PHE A 218 0.40 -18.30 -8.45
N ASP A 219 1.31 -17.92 -7.57
CA ASP A 219 1.01 -17.67 -6.16
C ASP A 219 1.18 -16.18 -5.85
N ILE A 220 0.26 -15.64 -5.05
CA ILE A 220 0.34 -14.27 -4.51
C ILE A 220 -0.20 -14.27 -3.09
N TRP A 221 0.51 -13.62 -2.17
CA TRP A 221 0.12 -13.57 -0.77
C TRP A 221 0.64 -12.36 0.00
N SER A 222 0.03 -12.12 1.16
CA SER A 222 0.46 -11.19 2.18
C SER A 222 0.49 -11.92 3.52
N HIS A 223 1.55 -11.71 4.29
CA HIS A 223 1.68 -12.22 5.67
C HIS A 223 0.75 -11.50 6.65
N GLY A 224 0.00 -10.49 6.21
CA GLY A 224 -0.91 -9.75 7.05
C GLY A 224 -0.20 -9.03 8.19
N SER A 225 -0.83 -9.00 9.36
CA SER A 225 -0.29 -8.30 10.53
C SER A 225 1.02 -8.89 11.08
N SER A 226 1.35 -10.13 10.71
CA SER A 226 2.55 -10.84 11.19
C SER A 226 3.79 -10.64 10.32
N GLY A 227 3.72 -9.89 9.21
CA GLY A 227 4.84 -9.70 8.27
C GLY A 227 6.13 -9.11 8.87
N HIS A 228 6.05 -8.59 10.10
CA HIS A 228 7.17 -8.02 10.87
C HIS A 228 7.49 -8.73 12.19
N SER A 229 6.75 -9.79 12.56
CA SER A 229 6.98 -10.48 13.83
C SER A 229 7.96 -11.63 13.66
N SER A 230 8.93 -11.72 14.57
CA SER A 230 9.72 -12.95 14.77
C SER A 230 8.88 -14.11 15.33
N GLU A 231 7.66 -13.81 15.79
CA GLU A 231 6.66 -14.82 16.13
C GLU A 231 5.96 -15.24 14.83
N GLU A 232 6.24 -16.46 14.36
CA GLU A 232 5.64 -17.09 13.16
C GLU A 232 4.16 -17.39 13.38
N SER A 233 3.35 -16.35 13.33
CA SER A 233 1.92 -16.39 13.58
C SER A 233 1.18 -15.98 12.32
N TYR A 234 1.02 -16.90 11.37
CA TYR A 234 0.28 -16.70 10.10
C TYR A 234 -1.25 -16.53 10.27
N GLU A 235 -1.70 -15.91 11.36
CA GLU A 235 -3.11 -15.76 11.72
C GLU A 235 -3.91 -14.98 10.68
N ASP A 236 -3.26 -13.99 10.05
CA ASP A 236 -3.84 -13.11 9.02
C ASP A 236 -3.25 -13.37 7.62
N LEU A 237 -2.72 -14.57 7.36
CA LEU A 237 -2.22 -14.93 6.03
C LEU A 237 -3.35 -14.84 5.00
N ILE A 238 -3.13 -14.05 3.96
CA ILE A 238 -4.05 -13.93 2.82
C ILE A 238 -3.31 -14.39 1.58
N SER A 239 -3.79 -15.47 0.96
CA SER A 239 -3.20 -16.04 -0.25
C SER A 239 -4.25 -16.40 -1.30
N ASN A 240 -3.81 -16.61 -2.54
CA ASN A 240 -4.67 -17.06 -3.63
C ASN A 240 -4.75 -18.59 -3.76
N TRP A 241 -3.90 -19.36 -3.08
CA TRP A 241 -3.99 -20.82 -3.06
C TRP A 241 -4.98 -21.30 -1.99
N GLN A 242 -5.67 -22.39 -2.28
CA GLN A 242 -6.49 -23.05 -1.26
C GLN A 242 -5.57 -23.85 -0.33
N GLY A 243 -5.75 -23.69 0.99
CA GLY A 243 -5.07 -24.51 1.98
C GLY A 243 -5.23 -26.00 1.63
N GLY A 244 -4.11 -26.72 1.57
CA GLY A 244 -4.06 -28.15 1.28
C GLY A 244 -4.77 -29.01 2.32
#